data_AF-A0A4U2ZGX2-F1
#
_entry.id   AF-A0A4U2ZGX2-F1
#
_cell.length_a   1.000
_cell.length_b   1.000
_cell.length_c   1.000
_cell.angle_alpha   90.00
_cell.angle_beta   90.00
_cell.angle_gamma   90.00
#
_symmetry.space_group_name_H-M   'P 1'
#
loop_
_entity.id
_entity.type
_entity.pdbx_description
1 polymer ?
#
loop_
_entity_poly.entity_id
_entity_poly.type
_entity_poly.pdbx_seq_one_letter_code
_entity_poly.pdbx_strand_id
1 'polypeptide(L)' 'LSNELLRKGVKKGEIIGIMTDPSIEMLIGIIAILKVGAAYLPIDPEYPESRKMYMIQDSQTKFILTS' A
#
# COMPACT_ATOMS: atom_id res chain seq x y z
N LEU A 1 -2.14 -4.75 -12.15
CA LEU A 1 -2.12 -4.48 -10.69
C LEU A 1 -3.52 -4.38 -10.07
N SER A 2 -4.43 -3.50 -10.48
CA SER A 2 -5.78 -3.39 -9.86
C SER A 2 -6.56 -4.71 -9.84
N ASN A 3 -6.55 -5.46 -10.95
CA ASN A 3 -7.23 -6.76 -11.01
C ASN A 3 -6.59 -7.78 -10.05
N GLU A 4 -5.29 -7.68 -9.82
CA GLU A 4 -4.58 -8.56 -8.88
C GLU A 4 -4.97 -8.21 -7.43
N LEU A 5 -5.09 -6.92 -7.09
CA LEU A 5 -5.60 -6.49 -5.79
C LEU A 5 -7.01 -7.06 -5.53
N LEU A 6 -7.90 -7.00 -6.53
CA LEU A 6 -9.24 -7.59 -6.43
C LEU A 6 -9.20 -9.12 -6.26
N ARG A 7 -8.32 -9.82 -7.01
CA ARG A 7 -8.13 -11.28 -6.87
C ARG A 7 -7.58 -11.67 -5.49
N LYS A 8 -6.73 -10.83 -4.91
CA LYS A 8 -6.22 -10.99 -3.53
C LYS A 8 -7.25 -10.64 -2.45
N GLY A 9 -8.45 -10.20 -2.85
CA GLY A 9 -9.57 -9.99 -1.96
C GLY A 9 -9.67 -8.59 -1.37
N VAL A 10 -8.89 -7.63 -1.84
CA VAL A 10 -8.98 -6.22 -1.42
C VAL A 10 -10.41 -5.73 -1.55
N LYS A 11 -10.91 -5.08 -0.50
CA LYS A 11 -12.23 -4.46 -0.47
C LYS A 11 -12.14 -2.94 -0.56
N LYS A 12 -13.21 -2.35 -1.08
CA LYS A 12 -13.39 -0.89 -1.10
C LYS A 12 -13.27 -0.35 0.33
N GLY A 13 -12.52 0.73 0.51
CA GLY A 13 -12.27 1.36 1.80
C GLY A 13 -11.16 0.72 2.64
N GLU A 14 -10.56 -0.40 2.21
CA GLU A 14 -9.36 -0.92 2.87
C GLU A 14 -8.14 -0.02 2.62
N ILE A 15 -7.20 -0.03 3.55
CA ILE A 15 -5.91 0.65 3.45
C ILE A 15 -4.88 -0.37 2.92
N ILE A 16 -4.07 0.07 1.94
CA ILE A 16 -2.96 -0.70 1.38
C ILE A 16 -1.68 0.10 1.57
N GLY A 17 -0.66 -0.50 2.18
CA GLY A 17 0.66 0.09 2.30
C GLY A 17 1.38 0.12 0.96
N ILE A 18 2.15 1.18 0.70
CA ILE A 18 3.12 1.24 -0.40
C ILE A 18 4.48 1.60 0.17
N MET A 19 5.47 0.73 -0.03
CA MET A 19 6.82 0.84 0.52
C MET A 19 7.83 0.56 -0.59
N THR A 20 8.21 1.63 -1.29
CA THR A 20 9.14 1.59 -2.43
C THR A 20 9.72 2.98 -2.64
N ASP A 21 10.84 3.07 -3.33
CA ASP A 21 11.43 4.35 -3.71
C ASP A 21 10.54 5.12 -4.72
N PRO A 22 10.65 6.46 -4.77
CA PRO A 22 9.97 7.26 -5.78
C PRO A 22 10.28 6.77 -7.21
N SER A 23 9.25 6.30 -7.91
CA SER A 23 9.37 5.63 -9.20
C SER A 23 8.06 5.67 -10.00
N ILE A 24 8.11 5.27 -11.27
CA ILE A 24 6.88 5.12 -12.08
C ILE A 24 6.04 3.96 -11.53
N GLU A 25 6.70 2.92 -11.05
CA GLU A 25 6.10 1.76 -10.39
C GLU A 25 5.31 2.18 -9.14
N MET A 26 5.84 3.11 -8.34
CA MET A 26 5.11 3.70 -7.21
C MET A 26 3.81 4.37 -7.67
N LEU A 27 3.86 5.19 -8.72
CA LEU A 27 2.68 5.85 -9.27
C LEU A 27 1.64 4.84 -9.80
N ILE A 28 2.09 3.80 -10.50
CA ILE A 28 1.23 2.70 -10.96
C ILE A 28 0.57 2.00 -9.75
N GLY A 29 1.32 1.78 -8.67
CA GLY A 29 0.84 1.26 -7.39
C GLY A 29 -0.29 2.09 -6.81
N ILE A 30 -0.05 3.40 -6.65
CA ILE A 30 -1.04 4.35 -6.11
C ILE A 30 -2.31 4.34 -6.97
N ILE A 31 -2.19 4.47 -8.29
CA ILE A 31 -3.35 4.48 -9.20
C ILE A 31 -4.13 3.16 -9.11
N ALA A 32 -3.44 2.03 -9.00
CA ALA A 32 -4.09 0.73 -8.89
C ALA A 32 -4.88 0.57 -7.58
N ILE A 33 -4.35 1.07 -6.45
CA ILE A 33 -5.04 1.09 -5.15
C ILE A 33 -6.30 1.96 -5.24
N LEU A 34 -6.17 3.19 -5.76
CA LEU A 34 -7.30 4.10 -5.90
C LEU A 34 -8.37 3.54 -6.85
N LYS A 35 -7.96 2.87 -7.93
CA LYS A 35 -8.88 2.25 -8.90
C LYS A 35 -9.78 1.16 -8.30
N VAL A 36 -9.31 0.45 -7.26
CA VAL A 36 -10.13 -0.56 -6.56
C VAL A 36 -10.95 0.05 -5.41
N GLY A 37 -10.91 1.36 -5.24
CA GLY A 37 -11.63 2.09 -4.20
C GLY A 37 -11.00 1.93 -2.82
N ALA A 38 -9.71 1.59 -2.75
CA ALA A 38 -8.94 1.52 -1.51
C ALA A 38 -8.13 2.81 -1.30
N ALA A 39 -7.65 3.02 -0.08
CA ALA A 39 -6.74 4.10 0.27
C ALA A 39 -5.28 3.58 0.32
N TYR A 40 -4.32 4.42 -0.04
CA TYR A 40 -2.90 4.06 0.09
C TYR A 40 -2.30 4.68 1.35
N LEU A 41 -1.40 3.94 2.00
CA LEU A 41 -0.54 4.42 3.08
C LEU A 41 0.91 4.44 2.59
N PRO A 42 1.51 5.62 2.37
CA PRO A 42 2.93 5.69 2.04
C PRO A 42 3.77 5.31 3.28
N ILE A 43 4.69 4.36 3.11
CA ILE A 43 5.66 3.95 4.12
C ILE A 43 7.05 4.14 3.51
N ASP A 44 7.82 5.04 4.07
CA ASP A 44 9.20 5.27 3.64
C ASP A 44 10.06 4.06 4.06
N PRO A 45 10.76 3.37 3.13
CA PRO A 45 11.64 2.26 3.46
C PRO A 45 12.76 2.63 4.45
N GLU A 46 13.20 3.89 4.43
CA GLU A 46 14.28 4.44 5.27
C GLU A 46 13.83 4.72 6.71
N TYR A 47 12.53 4.61 7.00
CA TYR A 47 12.06 4.73 8.37
C TYR A 47 12.56 3.58 9.25
N PRO A 48 12.89 3.88 10.53
CA PRO A 48 13.20 2.84 11.50
C PRO A 48 12.11 1.77 11.57
N GLU A 49 12.50 0.52 11.81
CA GLU A 49 11.57 -0.62 11.83
C GLU A 49 10.39 -0.41 12.80
N SER A 50 10.65 0.18 13.96
CA SER A 50 9.62 0.54 14.95
C SER A 50 8.57 1.49 14.38
N ARG A 51 8.97 2.45 13.54
CA ARG A 51 8.05 3.40 12.90
C ARG A 51 7.22 2.73 11.82
N LYS A 52 7.84 1.89 10.98
CA LYS A 52 7.12 1.12 9.95
C LYS A 52 6.09 0.19 10.59
N MET A 53 6.48 -0.54 11.64
CA MET A 53 5.58 -1.41 12.39
C MET A 53 4.43 -0.64 13.06
N TYR A 54 4.71 0.52 13.66
CA TYR A 54 3.66 1.38 14.20
C TYR A 54 2.64 1.77 13.13
N MET A 55 3.09 2.23 11.95
CA MET A 55 2.21 2.61 10.84
C MET A 55 1.38 1.43 10.33
N ILE A 56 1.98 0.24 10.22
CA ILE A 56 1.28 -0.97 9.78
C ILE A 56 0.20 -1.38 10.80
N GLN A 57 0.52 -1.36 12.09
CA GLN A 57 -0.41 -1.74 13.15
C GLN A 57 -1.55 -0.74 13.30
N ASP A 58 -1.24 0.56 13.32
CA ASP A 58 -2.22 1.64 13.49
C ASP A 58 -3.21 1.71 12.31
N SER A 59 -2.71 1.55 11.08
CA SER A 59 -3.55 1.56 9.88
C SER A 59 -4.35 0.27 9.65
N GLN A 60 -4.04 -0.81 10.37
CA GLN A 60 -4.61 -2.14 10.15
C GLN A 60 -4.44 -2.64 8.70
N THR A 61 -3.43 -2.14 7.98
CA THR A 61 -3.18 -2.55 6.59
C THR A 61 -2.84 -4.04 6.53
N LYS A 62 -3.50 -4.77 5.63
CA LYS A 62 -3.28 -6.21 5.41
C LYS A 62 -2.39 -6.50 4.21
N PHE A 63 -2.18 -5.49 3.36
CA PHE A 63 -1.43 -5.62 2.13
C PHE A 63 -0.37 -4.51 2.06
N ILE A 64 0.82 -4.85 1.59
CA ILE A 64 1.88 -3.90 1.29
C ILE A 64 2.35 -4.18 -0.14
N LEU A 65 2.38 -3.15 -0.97
CA LEU A 65 3.08 -3.14 -2.24
C LEU A 65 4.54 -2.73 -1.98
N THR A 66 5.48 -3.54 -2.46
CA THR A 66 6.92 -3.28 -2.41
C THR A 66 7.51 -3.52 -3.79
N SER A 67 8.65 -2.86 -4.06
CA SER A 67 9.53 -3.16 -5.20
C SER A 67 10.08 -4.58 -5.14
#